data_AF-A0A968NMD0-F1
#
_entry.id   AF-A0A968NMD0-F1
#
_cell.length_a   1.000
_cell.length_b   1.000
_cell.length_c   1.000
_cell.angle_alpha   90.00
_cell.angle_beta   90.00
_cell.angle_gamma   90.00
#
_symmetry.space_group_name_H-M   'P 1'
#
loop_
_entity.id
_entity.type
_entity.pdbx_description
1 polymer ?
#
loop_
_entity_poly.entity_id
_entity_poly.type
_entity_poly.pdbx_seq_one_letter_code
_entity_poly.pdbx_strand_id
1 'polypeptide(L)' 'MRAQDVTQGIQAGWLKLNVNHEFQLKDAAEAHRLLESRKSTGKIVLTMNQ' A
#
# COMPACT_ATOMS: atom_id res chain seq x y z
N MET A 1 -10.80 7.48 18.86
CA MET A 1 -11.35 6.12 18.79
C MET A 1 -11.41 5.57 17.36
N ARG A 2 -11.98 6.26 16.35
CA ARG A 2 -12.08 5.74 14.97
C ARG A 2 -10.80 5.19 14.31
N ALA A 3 -9.66 5.85 14.48
CA ALA A 3 -8.40 5.39 13.90
C ALA A 3 -7.91 4.07 14.55
N GLN A 4 -8.24 3.83 15.82
CA GLN A 4 -7.89 2.58 16.52
C GLN A 4 -8.72 1.41 15.98
N ASP A 5 -9.99 1.63 15.66
CA ASP A 5 -10.89 0.60 15.12
C ASP A 5 -10.39 0.04 13.78
N VAL A 6 -9.82 0.90 12.92
CA VAL A 6 -9.22 0.48 11.64
C VAL A 6 -8.02 -0.43 11.88
N THR A 7 -7.11 -0.05 12.77
CA THR A 7 -5.92 -0.86 13.08
C THR A 7 -6.29 -2.18 13.77
N GLN A 8 -7.23 -2.14 14.71
CA GLN A 8 -7.77 -3.34 15.35
C GLN A 8 -8.43 -4.27 14.34
N GLY A 9 -9.11 -3.73 13.33
CA GLY A 9 -9.71 -4.53 12.28
C GLY A 9 -8.72 -5.26 11.40
N ILE A 10 -7.58 -4.62 11.13
CA ILE A 10 -6.47 -5.26 10.40
C ILE A 10 -5.89 -6.39 11.25
N GLN A 11 -5.62 -6.14 12.54
CA GLN A 11 -5.07 -7.13 13.47
C GLN A 11 -6.00 -8.33 13.68
N ALA A 12 -7.30 -8.08 13.85
CA ALA A 12 -8.32 -9.12 13.99
C ALA A 12 -8.61 -9.86 12.67
N GLY A 13 -8.05 -9.39 11.54
CA GLY A 13 -8.08 -10.09 10.26
C GLY A 13 -9.40 -9.96 9.49
N TRP A 14 -10.39 -9.22 9.98
CA TRP A 14 -11.64 -8.96 9.25
C TRP A 14 -11.50 -7.78 8.28
N LEU A 15 -10.55 -6.87 8.50
CA LEU A 15 -10.18 -5.84 7.52
C LEU A 15 -8.91 -6.28 6.77
N LYS A 16 -9.07 -6.67 5.50
CA LYS A 16 -7.95 -7.11 4.65
C LYS A 16 -7.31 -5.94 3.91
N LEU A 17 -5.98 -5.88 3.93
CA LEU A 17 -5.21 -4.97 3.09
C LEU A 17 -4.87 -5.68 1.78
N ASN A 18 -5.37 -5.15 0.66
CA ASN A 18 -4.97 -5.61 -0.67
C ASN A 18 -3.84 -4.72 -1.16
N VAL A 19 -2.63 -5.29 -1.30
CA VAL A 19 -1.47 -4.63 -1.89
C VAL A 19 -1.42 -5.01 -3.36
N ASN A 20 -1.58 -4.03 -4.24
CA ASN A 20 -1.67 -4.26 -5.69
C ASN A 20 -0.31 -4.16 -6.37
N HIS A 21 0.54 -3.29 -5.84
CA HIS A 21 1.88 -3.09 -6.35
C HIS A 21 2.87 -2.92 -5.21
N GLU A 22 4.02 -3.55 -5.34
CA GLU A 22 5.14 -3.41 -4.43
C GLU A 22 6.35 -2.96 -5.23
N PHE A 23 7.02 -1.91 -4.75
CA PHE A 23 8.26 -1.41 -5.32
C PHE A 23 9.31 -1.30 -4.23
N GLN A 24 10.57 -1.52 -4.57
CA GLN A 24 11.66 -1.16 -3.66
C GLN A 24 11.74 0.36 -3.53
N LEU A 25 12.18 0.85 -2.38
CA LEU A 25 12.28 2.29 -2.12
C LEU A 25 13.14 3.02 -3.16
N LYS A 26 14.20 2.36 -3.66
CA LYS A 26 15.05 2.88 -4.75
C LYS A 26 14.27 3.14 -6.06
N ASP A 27 13.15 2.44 -6.26
CA ASP A 27 12.30 2.50 -7.44
C ASP A 27 11.07 3.40 -7.22
N ALA A 28 11.05 4.23 -6.18
CA ALA A 28 9.93 5.12 -5.86
C ALA A 28 9.51 6.01 -7.04
N ALA A 29 10.45 6.43 -7.89
CA ALA A 29 10.14 7.21 -9.09
C ALA A 29 9.23 6.45 -10.07
N GLU A 30 9.41 5.13 -10.21
CA GLU A 30 8.55 4.29 -11.06
C GLU A 30 7.18 4.09 -10.43
N ALA A 31 7.13 3.89 -9.11
CA ALA A 31 5.88 3.84 -8.36
C ALA A 31 5.03 5.11 -8.56
N HIS A 32 5.67 6.29 -8.53
CA HIS A 32 5.01 7.56 -8.80
C HIS A 32 4.52 7.69 -10.24
N ARG A 33 5.33 7.31 -11.22
CA ARG A 33 4.91 7.31 -12.64
C ARG A 33 3.67 6.44 -12.87
N LEU A 34 3.63 5.25 -12.26
CA LEU A 34 2.48 4.34 -12.36
C LEU A 34 1.21 4.94 -11.73
N LEU A 35 1.34 5.60 -10.58
CA LEU A 35 0.26 6.31 -9.90
C LEU A 35 -0.29 7.45 -10.77
N GLU A 36 0.60 8.28 -11.30
CA GLU A 36 0.26 9.46 -12.11
C GLU A 36 -0.37 9.08 -13.44
N SER A 37 0.06 7.96 -14.05
CA SER A 37 -0.53 7.49 -15.29
C SER A 37 -1.97 6.99 -15.14
N ARG A 38 -2.49 6.91 -13.90
CA ARG A 38 -3.82 6.36 -13.56
C ARG A 38 -4.03 4.93 -14.05
N LYS A 39 -2.95 4.17 -14.23
CA LYS A 39 -3.01 2.75 -14.65
C LYS A 39 -3.03 1.81 -13.45
N SER A 40 -2.59 2.26 -12.27
CA SER A 40 -2.76 1.53 -11.02
C SER A 40 -4.13 1.79 -10.40
N THR A 41 -4.67 0.77 -9.73
CA THR A 41 -5.75 0.93 -8.76
C THR A 41 -5.32 0.30 -7.43
N GLY A 42 -5.95 0.72 -6.34
CA GLY A 42 -5.66 0.19 -5.01
C GLY A 42 -4.36 0.72 -4.41
N LYS A 43 -3.64 -0.12 -3.67
CA LYS A 43 -2.50 0.32 -2.83
C LYS A 43 -1.18 -0.01 -3.49
N ILE A 44 -0.27 0.97 -3.48
CA ILE A 44 1.14 0.82 -3.81
C ILE A 44 1.94 0.89 -2.51
N VAL A 45 2.82 -0.08 -2.26
CA VAL A 45 3.68 -0.14 -1.08
C VAL A 45 5.14 -0.03 -1.51
N LEU A 46 5.91 0.78 -0.78
CA LEU A 46 7.36 0.85 -0.92
C LEU A 46 8.02 0.01 0.16
N THR A 47 8.92 -0.89 -0.22
CA THR A 47 9.66 -1.73 0.71
C THR A 47 11.13 -1.30 0.79
N MET A 48 11.68 -1.31 2.01
CA MET A 48 13.04 -0.87 2.30
C MET A 48 14.07 -2.01 2.23
N ASN A 49 13.60 -3.26 2.29
CA ASN A 49 14.45 -4.46 2.35
C ASN A 49 14.09 -5.39 1.17
N GLN A 50 15.11 -6.07 0.62
CA GLN A 50 14.98 -7.27 -0.22
C GLN A 50 15.34 -8.49 0.64
#